data_AF-A0A5K7ZDG4-F1
#
_entry.id   AF-A0A5K7ZDG4-F1
#
_cell.length_a   1.000
_cell.length_b   1.000
_cell.length_c   1.000
_cell.angle_alpha   90.00
_cell.angle_beta   90.00
_cell.angle_gamma   90.00
#
_symmetry.space_group_name_H-M   'P 1'
#
loop_
_entity.id
_entity.type
_entity.pdbx_description
1 polymer ?
#
loop_
_entity_poly.entity_id
_entity_poly.type
_entity_poly.pdbx_seq_one_letter_code
_entity_poly.pdbx_strand_id
1 'polypeptide(L)'
;MRRFQHVARGVGIVTVLACLVCLGCAGPKPKPGEVFPCAADSKIEKSIAPEAELTDFSCVLKKWEGSDTLHFNVTVKNISDQPQRYRVNIFLDNGKAVGGLIPRKTKEGLVKPGETASFVYPVKGMDCGPGSVTVLVKTMSQ
;
A
#
# COMPACT_ATOMS: atom_id res chain seq x y z
N MET A 1 -59.16 27.06 -10.36
CA MET A 1 -58.69 27.63 -11.65
C MET A 1 -57.27 28.15 -11.48
N ARG A 2 -56.35 27.70 -12.34
CA ARG A 2 -54.96 28.18 -12.58
C ARG A 2 -53.96 28.02 -11.43
N ARG A 3 -52.71 27.58 -11.61
CA ARG A 3 -51.95 26.95 -12.72
C ARG A 3 -50.69 26.38 -12.03
N PHE A 4 -50.40 25.11 -12.23
CA PHE A 4 -49.11 24.49 -11.91
C PHE A 4 -48.01 25.19 -12.71
N GLN A 5 -46.92 25.61 -12.07
CA GLN A 5 -45.67 25.93 -12.74
C GLN A 5 -44.52 25.16 -12.08
N HIS A 6 -44.05 24.15 -12.80
CA HIS A 6 -42.76 23.49 -12.67
C HIS A 6 -41.63 24.45 -13.05
N VAL A 7 -40.69 24.76 -12.15
CA VAL A 7 -39.29 25.17 -12.42
C VAL A 7 -38.57 25.07 -11.05
N ALA A 8 -37.41 24.46 -10.80
CA ALA A 8 -36.40 23.75 -11.57
C ALA A 8 -35.75 22.73 -10.61
N ARG A 9 -35.51 21.51 -11.12
CA ARG A 9 -34.59 20.54 -10.50
C ARG A 9 -33.16 21.02 -10.73
N GLY A 10 -32.57 21.70 -9.75
CA GLY A 10 -31.13 21.99 -9.72
C GLY A 10 -30.37 20.72 -9.34
N VAL A 11 -29.97 19.93 -10.34
CA VAL A 11 -28.99 18.85 -10.16
C VAL A 11 -27.62 19.52 -9.99
N GLY A 12 -27.18 19.68 -8.74
CA GLY A 12 -25.82 20.09 -8.42
C GLY A 12 -24.86 18.93 -8.70
N ILE A 13 -24.24 18.94 -9.88
CA ILE A 13 -23.11 18.05 -10.19
C ILE A 13 -21.90 18.58 -9.42
N VAL A 14 -21.60 17.96 -8.28
CA VAL A 14 -20.31 18.11 -7.60
C VAL A 14 -19.29 17.32 -8.41
N THR A 15 -18.57 18.00 -9.31
CA THR A 15 -17.39 17.44 -9.97
C THR A 15 -16.29 17.23 -8.93
N VAL A 16 -16.15 15.99 -8.46
CA VAL A 16 -14.96 15.55 -7.72
C VAL A 16 -13.79 15.60 -8.69
N LEU A 17 -12.94 16.61 -8.53
CA LEU A 17 -11.69 16.76 -9.25
C LEU A 17 -10.73 15.66 -8.73
N ALA A 18 -10.75 14.49 -9.36
CA ALA A 18 -9.75 13.46 -9.15
C ALA A 18 -8.43 13.96 -9.75
N CYS A 19 -7.58 14.58 -8.91
CA CYS A 19 -6.20 14.87 -9.27
C CYS A 19 -5.48 13.54 -9.56
N LEU A 20 -5.38 13.21 -10.85
CA LEU A 20 -4.62 12.08 -11.35
C LEU A 20 -3.14 12.39 -11.21
N VAL A 21 -2.58 12.20 -10.01
CA VAL A 21 -1.13 12.35 -9.80
C VAL A 21 -0.46 11.12 -10.41
N CYS A 22 0.35 11.34 -11.45
CA CYS A 22 1.21 10.31 -12.04
C CYS A 22 2.33 9.96 -11.04
N LEU A 23 2.05 9.02 -10.14
CA LEU A 23 2.86 8.69 -8.95
C LEU A 23 4.07 7.78 -9.21
N GLY A 24 4.57 7.69 -10.44
CA GLY A 24 5.84 7.02 -10.76
C GLY A 24 7.01 8.00 -10.82
N CYS A 25 8.22 7.51 -11.11
CA CYS A 25 9.41 8.34 -11.34
C CYS A 25 9.30 9.36 -12.50
N ALA A 26 8.16 9.43 -13.20
CA ALA A 26 7.83 10.46 -14.18
C ALA A 26 7.25 11.75 -13.55
N GLY A 27 6.88 11.72 -12.26
CA GLY A 27 6.39 12.87 -11.48
C GLY A 27 7.49 13.56 -10.65
N PRO A 28 7.14 14.65 -9.91
CA PRO A 28 8.08 15.31 -9.01
C PRO A 28 8.60 14.32 -7.96
N LYS A 29 9.91 14.33 -7.73
CA LYS A 29 10.55 13.42 -6.76
C LYS A 29 9.98 13.65 -5.35
N PRO A 30 9.64 12.58 -4.61
CA PRO A 30 9.17 12.71 -3.25
C PRO A 30 10.27 13.31 -2.36
N LYS A 31 9.87 14.09 -1.35
CA LYS A 31 10.82 14.60 -0.36
C LYS A 31 11.22 13.49 0.60
N PRO A 32 12.50 13.39 0.99
CA PRO A 32 12.92 12.47 2.04
C PRO A 32 12.10 12.66 3.33
N GLY A 33 11.62 11.57 3.90
CA GLY A 33 10.79 11.53 5.11
C GLY A 33 9.29 11.69 4.89
N GLU A 34 8.85 12.14 3.71
CA GLU A 34 7.43 12.26 3.36
C GLU A 34 6.84 10.88 2.99
N VAL A 35 5.67 10.56 3.51
CA VAL A 35 4.93 9.34 3.15
C VAL A 35 4.09 9.62 1.91
N PHE A 36 4.19 8.76 0.91
CA PHE A 36 3.49 8.87 -0.35
C PHE A 36 2.97 7.51 -0.84
N PRO A 37 1.98 7.46 -1.74
CA PRO A 37 1.55 6.20 -2.36
C PRO A 37 2.68 5.57 -3.17
N CYS A 38 2.92 4.27 -3.00
CA CYS A 38 4.04 3.59 -3.66
C CYS A 38 3.95 3.57 -5.19
N ALA A 39 2.74 3.55 -5.73
CA ALA A 39 2.42 3.67 -7.15
C ALA A 39 0.96 4.17 -7.24
N ALA A 40 0.48 4.45 -8.45
CA ALA A 40 -0.95 4.70 -8.66
C ALA A 40 -1.75 3.44 -8.30
N ASP A 41 -2.93 3.57 -7.67
CA ASP A 41 -3.72 2.42 -7.21
C ASP A 41 -4.03 1.40 -8.33
N SER A 42 -4.31 1.89 -9.55
CA SER A 42 -4.53 1.06 -10.74
C SER A 42 -3.29 0.28 -11.21
N LYS A 43 -2.13 0.56 -10.63
CA LYS A 43 -0.83 -0.06 -10.93
C LYS A 43 -0.29 -0.87 -9.74
N ILE A 44 -1.12 -1.07 -8.72
CA ILE A 44 -0.81 -1.94 -7.59
C ILE A 44 -1.66 -3.20 -7.70
N GLU A 45 -1.04 -4.29 -8.10
CA GLU A 45 -1.66 -5.61 -8.07
C GLU A 45 -1.52 -6.21 -6.67
N LYS A 46 -2.61 -6.74 -6.11
CA LYS A 46 -2.64 -7.31 -4.76
C LYS A 46 -3.17 -8.74 -4.81
N SER A 47 -2.38 -9.67 -4.28
CA SER A 47 -2.81 -11.04 -4.00
C SER A 47 -2.65 -11.30 -2.52
N ILE A 48 -3.73 -11.16 -1.78
CA ILE A 48 -3.76 -11.26 -0.31
C ILE A 48 -4.44 -12.57 0.08
N ALA A 49 -3.82 -13.32 0.98
CA ALA A 49 -4.40 -14.53 1.56
C ALA A 49 -5.74 -14.21 2.25
N PRO A 50 -6.71 -15.13 2.25
CA PRO A 50 -8.03 -14.87 2.84
C PRO A 50 -7.98 -14.64 4.36
N GLU A 51 -6.91 -15.05 5.03
CA GLU A 51 -6.68 -14.82 6.47
C GLU A 51 -6.05 -13.45 6.78
N ALA A 52 -5.78 -12.63 5.76
CA ALA A 52 -5.07 -11.36 5.88
C ALA A 52 -5.86 -10.19 5.28
N GLU A 53 -5.71 -9.02 5.91
CA GLU A 53 -6.11 -7.73 5.35
C GLU A 53 -4.88 -6.82 5.30
N LEU A 54 -4.59 -6.24 4.13
CA LEU A 54 -3.50 -5.28 3.96
C LEU A 54 -4.01 -3.88 4.32
N THR A 55 -3.72 -3.41 5.53
CA THR A 55 -4.27 -2.15 6.08
C THR A 55 -3.39 -0.94 5.78
N ASP A 56 -2.10 -1.12 5.51
CA ASP A 56 -1.21 -0.05 5.04
C ASP A 56 -0.25 -0.61 3.99
N PHE A 57 -0.13 0.14 2.89
CA PHE A 57 0.85 -0.07 1.84
C PHE A 57 1.28 1.30 1.30
N SER A 58 2.29 1.88 1.94
CA SER A 58 2.78 3.22 1.66
C SER A 58 4.30 3.24 1.52
N CYS A 59 4.81 4.31 0.90
CA CYS A 59 6.23 4.46 0.62
C CYS A 59 6.79 5.71 1.28
N VAL A 60 8.06 5.64 1.67
CA VAL A 60 8.82 6.78 2.18
C VAL A 60 10.26 6.67 1.72
N LEU A 61 10.85 7.79 1.30
CA LEU A 61 12.28 7.85 1.05
C LEU A 61 12.98 8.15 2.37
N LYS A 62 13.87 7.27 2.81
CA LYS A 62 14.68 7.48 4.01
C LYS A 62 16.15 7.27 3.70
N LYS A 63 17.00 8.03 4.38
CA LYS A 63 18.44 7.80 4.33
C LYS A 63 18.76 6.51 5.08
N TRP A 64 19.34 5.54 4.37
CA TRP A 64 19.75 4.25 4.88
C TRP A 64 21.13 3.91 4.34
N GLU A 65 22.07 3.55 5.22
CA GLU A 65 23.46 3.24 4.84
C GLU A 65 24.11 4.32 3.95
N GLY A 66 23.83 5.60 4.26
CA GLY A 66 24.42 6.75 3.59
C GLY A 66 23.72 7.21 2.30
N SER A 67 22.72 6.49 1.81
CA SER A 67 21.98 6.83 0.58
C SER A 67 20.47 6.90 0.81
N ASP A 68 19.77 7.72 0.02
CA ASP A 68 18.30 7.69 0.01
C ASP A 68 17.82 6.34 -0.54
N THR A 69 16.94 5.72 0.21
CA THR A 69 16.43 4.36 -0.02
C THR A 69 14.92 4.41 0.05
N LEU A 70 14.25 3.70 -0.86
CA LEU A 70 12.81 3.54 -0.80
C LEU A 70 12.43 2.52 0.27
N HIS A 71 11.56 2.90 1.17
CA HIS A 71 11.02 2.02 2.21
C HIS A 71 9.54 1.78 1.96
N PHE A 72 9.15 0.51 1.83
CA PHE A 72 7.75 0.10 1.82
C PHE A 72 7.30 -0.12 3.26
N ASN A 73 6.33 0.66 3.72
CA ASN A 73 5.60 0.40 4.96
C ASN A 73 4.48 -0.59 4.62
N VAL A 74 4.49 -1.73 5.29
CA VAL A 74 3.47 -2.77 5.12
C VAL A 74 2.86 -3.06 6.48
N THR A 75 1.55 -2.95 6.59
CA THR A 75 0.80 -3.39 7.77
C THR A 75 -0.24 -4.42 7.35
N VAL A 76 -0.22 -5.58 8.00
CA VAL A 76 -1.15 -6.68 7.77
C VAL A 76 -1.94 -6.90 9.05
N LYS A 77 -3.26 -6.98 8.93
CA LYS A 77 -4.17 -7.43 9.97
C LYS A 77 -4.50 -8.90 9.79
N ASN A 78 -4.51 -9.65 10.88
CA ASN A 78 -5.04 -11.00 10.89
C ASN A 78 -6.57 -10.98 11.03
N ILE A 79 -7.26 -11.45 10.00
CA ILE A 79 -8.73 -11.53 9.98
C ILE A 79 -9.26 -12.96 10.14
N SER A 80 -8.36 -13.93 10.38
CA SER A 80 -8.73 -15.30 10.75
C SER A 80 -8.94 -15.46 12.26
N ASP A 81 -9.39 -16.65 12.64
CA ASP A 81 -9.61 -17.09 14.01
C ASP A 81 -8.38 -17.75 14.65
N GLN A 82 -7.30 -17.96 13.89
CA GLN A 82 -6.04 -18.56 14.36
C GLN A 82 -4.90 -17.54 14.36
N PRO A 83 -3.90 -17.67 15.24
CA PRO A 83 -2.67 -16.89 15.14
C PRO A 83 -1.92 -17.20 13.84
N GLN A 84 -1.49 -16.17 13.10
CA GLN A 84 -0.88 -16.33 11.77
C GLN A 84 0.51 -15.70 11.66
N ARG A 85 1.29 -16.27 10.75
CA ARG A 85 2.51 -15.64 10.23
C ARG A 85 2.37 -15.42 8.74
N TYR A 86 2.71 -14.23 8.30
CA TYR A 86 2.59 -13.85 6.90
C TYR A 86 3.95 -13.78 6.22
N ARG A 87 4.01 -14.18 4.96
CA ARG A 87 5.10 -13.89 4.03
C ARG A 87 4.63 -12.81 3.06
N VAL A 88 5.34 -11.70 3.06
CA VAL A 88 5.14 -10.58 2.15
C VAL A 88 6.20 -10.68 1.05
N ASN A 89 5.78 -10.58 -0.21
CA ASN A 89 6.67 -10.38 -1.35
C ASN A 89 6.17 -9.18 -2.14
N ILE A 90 7.09 -8.30 -2.52
CA ILE A 90 6.83 -7.07 -3.27
C ILE A 90 7.71 -7.14 -4.51
N PHE A 91 7.09 -7.18 -5.69
CA PHE A 91 7.76 -7.20 -6.98
C PHE A 91 7.60 -5.85 -7.66
N LEU A 92 8.69 -5.31 -8.19
CA LEU A 92 8.74 -4.02 -8.86
C LEU A 92 8.92 -4.20 -10.37
N ASP A 93 8.42 -3.24 -11.14
CA ASP A 93 8.55 -3.18 -12.60
C ASP A 93 9.99 -3.17 -13.14
N ASN A 94 10.93 -2.67 -12.35
CA ASN A 94 12.36 -2.66 -12.67
C ASN A 94 13.08 -3.99 -12.36
N GLY A 95 12.35 -5.07 -12.08
CA GLY A 95 12.88 -6.40 -11.81
C GLY A 95 13.43 -6.59 -10.39
N LYS A 96 13.41 -5.56 -9.53
CA LYS A 96 13.75 -5.72 -8.11
C LYS A 96 12.59 -6.39 -7.37
N ALA A 97 12.93 -7.17 -6.35
CA ALA A 97 11.97 -7.76 -5.44
C ALA A 97 12.46 -7.65 -4.00
N VAL A 98 11.55 -7.38 -3.06
CA VAL A 98 11.82 -7.38 -1.63
C VAL A 98 10.68 -8.05 -0.87
N GLY A 99 10.93 -8.43 0.37
CA GLY A 99 9.92 -9.10 1.16
C GLY A 99 10.50 -9.71 2.42
N GLY A 100 9.66 -10.42 3.14
CA GLY A 100 10.03 -11.09 4.36
C GLY A 100 8.82 -11.57 5.13
N LEU A 101 9.03 -11.82 6.42
CA LEU A 101 8.02 -12.41 7.28
C LEU A 101 7.46 -11.36 8.24
N ILE A 102 6.16 -11.44 8.52
CA ILE A 102 5.47 -10.65 9.54
C ILE A 102 4.79 -11.62 10.52
N PRO A 103 5.19 -11.64 11.81
CA PRO A 103 6.36 -10.96 12.34
C PRO A 103 7.68 -11.56 11.82
N ARG A 104 8.74 -10.74 11.80
CA ARG A 104 10.08 -11.15 11.33
C ARG A 104 10.64 -12.29 12.20
N LYS A 105 10.41 -12.22 13.51
CA LYS A 105 10.80 -13.24 14.50
C LYS A 105 9.53 -13.75 15.18
N THR A 106 9.50 -15.03 15.55
CA THR A 106 8.34 -15.67 16.19
C THR A 106 8.52 -15.88 17.70
N LYS A 107 9.64 -15.42 18.28
CA LYS A 107 9.90 -15.56 19.72
C LYS A 107 8.85 -14.87 20.60
N GLU A 108 8.26 -13.80 20.08
CA GLU A 108 7.19 -13.03 20.75
C GLU A 108 5.79 -13.53 20.39
N GLY A 109 5.70 -14.60 19.59
CA GLY A 109 4.44 -15.16 19.09
C GLY A 109 4.17 -14.85 17.61
N LEU A 110 2.95 -15.16 17.20
CA LEU A 110 2.38 -14.90 15.88
C LEU A 110 1.38 -13.74 15.96
N VAL A 111 0.93 -13.21 14.81
CA VAL A 111 -0.10 -12.17 14.77
C VAL A 111 -1.41 -12.79 15.24
N LYS A 112 -1.98 -12.31 16.35
CA LYS A 112 -3.22 -12.87 16.90
C LYS A 112 -4.44 -12.46 16.06
N PRO A 113 -5.57 -13.19 16.15
CA PRO A 113 -6.84 -12.77 15.54
C PRO A 113 -7.19 -11.31 15.85
N GLY A 114 -7.50 -10.53 14.82
CA GLY A 114 -7.82 -9.11 14.91
C GLY A 114 -6.63 -8.15 15.07
N GLU A 115 -5.42 -8.67 15.33
CA GLU A 115 -4.20 -7.88 15.53
C GLU A 115 -3.58 -7.44 14.21
N THR A 116 -2.93 -6.26 14.22
CA THR A 116 -2.11 -5.75 13.12
C THR A 116 -0.64 -5.88 13.43
N ALA A 117 0.16 -6.27 12.44
CA ALA A 117 1.61 -6.26 12.53
C ALA A 117 2.21 -5.55 11.30
N SER A 118 3.23 -4.73 11.56
CA SER A 118 3.88 -3.91 10.54
C SER A 118 5.34 -4.30 10.33
N PHE A 119 5.81 -4.16 9.10
CA PHE A 119 7.23 -4.23 8.79
C PHE A 119 7.60 -3.27 7.67
N VAL A 120 8.85 -2.79 7.71
CA VAL A 120 9.38 -1.86 6.71
C VAL A 120 10.39 -2.59 5.83
N TYR A 121 10.16 -2.62 4.52
CA TYR A 121 11.04 -3.28 3.55
C TYR A 121 11.85 -2.24 2.75
N PRO A 122 13.15 -2.08 3.01
CA PRO A 122 14.00 -1.15 2.27
C PRO A 122 14.43 -1.71 0.90
N VAL A 123 14.47 -0.86 -0.12
CA VAL A 123 14.93 -1.16 -1.48
C VAL A 123 15.99 -0.15 -1.90
N LYS A 124 17.24 -0.62 -2.00
CA LYS A 124 18.37 0.22 -2.40
C LYS A 124 18.34 0.56 -3.90
N GLY A 125 18.88 1.73 -4.22
CA GLY A 125 18.98 2.23 -5.60
C GLY A 125 17.62 2.65 -6.16
N MET A 126 16.78 3.24 -5.31
CA MET A 126 15.46 3.78 -5.63
C MET A 126 15.35 5.14 -4.93
N ASP A 127 15.16 6.22 -5.70
CA ASP A 127 15.00 7.60 -5.23
C ASP A 127 13.59 8.15 -5.50
N CYS A 128 12.66 7.28 -5.89
CA CYS A 128 11.25 7.53 -6.16
C CYS A 128 10.44 6.24 -6.03
N GLY A 129 9.11 6.34 -6.09
CA GLY A 129 8.21 5.18 -6.15
C GLY A 129 8.30 4.44 -7.50
N PRO A 130 8.14 3.12 -7.52
CA PRO A 130 8.06 2.31 -8.75
C PRO A 130 6.86 2.73 -9.64
N GLY A 131 6.93 2.42 -10.94
CA GLY A 131 5.82 2.69 -11.86
C GLY A 131 4.64 1.71 -11.68
N SER A 132 4.94 0.46 -11.34
CA SER A 132 3.95 -0.52 -10.88
C SER A 132 4.50 -1.50 -9.86
N VAL A 133 3.62 -2.08 -9.05
CA VAL A 133 3.97 -2.99 -7.97
C VAL A 133 3.01 -4.17 -7.92
N THR A 134 3.54 -5.37 -7.68
CA THR A 134 2.72 -6.53 -7.28
C THR A 134 3.05 -6.89 -5.83
N VAL A 135 2.05 -6.87 -4.96
CA VAL A 135 2.16 -7.23 -3.54
C VAL A 135 1.46 -8.56 -3.30
N LEU A 136 2.23 -9.53 -2.81
CA LEU A 136 1.74 -10.83 -2.38
C LEU A 136 1.84 -10.94 -0.87
N VAL A 137 0.73 -11.25 -0.20
CA VAL A 137 0.69 -11.61 1.22
C VAL A 137 0.17 -13.03 1.33
N LYS A 138 1.00 -13.96 1.81
CA LYS A 138 0.66 -15.38 1.99
C LYS A 138 0.69 -15.75 3.46
N THR A 139 -0.26 -16.56 3.89
CA THR A 139 -0.20 -17.26 5.18
C THR A 139 0.85 -18.36 5.10
N MET A 140 1.73 -18.49 6.10
CA MET A 140 2.80 -19.50 6.13
C MET A 140 2.31 -20.89 6.58
N SER A 141 1.07 -20.97 7.07
CA SER A 141 0.46 -22.14 7.69
C SER A 141 -0.20 -23.11 6.70
N GLN A 142 0.01 -22.92 5.39
CA GLN A 142 -0.50 -23.80 4.33
C GLN A 142 0.63 -24.61 3.70
#